data_AF-A0A520JY00-F1
#
_entry.id   AF-A0A520JY00-F1
#
_cell.length_a   1.000
_cell.length_b   1.000
_cell.length_c   1.000
_cell.angle_alpha   90.00
_cell.angle_beta   90.00
_cell.angle_gamma   90.00
#
_symmetry.space_group_name_H-M   'P 1'
#
loop_
_entity.id
_entity.type
_entity.pdbx_description
1 polymer ?
#
loop_
_entity_poly.entity_id
_entity_poly.type
_entity_poly.pdbx_seq_one_letter_code
_entity_poly.pdbx_strand_id
1 'polypeptide(L)'
;MKALVFEPFSGASGDMILGSLLDLGVEESKIADAIAVFDLKLEVHAVNKRGIAAKKVELLCKAHEDKGRAGKVQLYTDTVRRLEQSGLRNEIIQHSLSIFDRIADAEATVHGVEKEHVTFHELGALDTLGDVVGSVVALLDLRPDIILSTPISVGSGFVEAAHGLH
;
A
#
# COMPACT_ATOMS: atom_id res chain seq x y z
N MET A 1 -2.17 -3.92 -27.12
CA MET A 1 -1.43 -3.12 -26.14
C MET A 1 -2.44 -2.47 -25.20
N LYS A 2 -2.44 -2.85 -23.93
CA LYS A 2 -3.25 -2.30 -22.85
C LYS A 2 -2.39 -1.36 -22.03
N ALA A 3 -2.78 -0.09 -21.94
CA ALA A 3 -2.13 0.89 -21.09
C ALA A 3 -2.97 1.12 -19.83
N LEU A 4 -2.34 1.09 -18.66
CA LEU A 4 -2.91 1.58 -17.42
C LEU A 4 -2.34 2.98 -17.15
N VAL A 5 -3.20 3.99 -17.02
CA VAL A 5 -2.78 5.39 -16.85
C VAL A 5 -3.28 5.89 -15.50
N PHE A 6 -2.36 6.28 -14.62
CA PHE A 6 -2.65 6.97 -13.39
C PHE A 6 -2.68 8.49 -13.60
N GLU A 7 -3.76 9.13 -13.16
CA GLU A 7 -3.87 10.59 -13.06
C GLU A 7 -4.03 10.99 -11.58
N PRO A 8 -2.93 11.03 -10.80
CA PRO A 8 -2.96 11.30 -9.36
C PRO A 8 -3.09 12.79 -9.04
N PHE A 9 -4.09 13.47 -9.63
CA PHE A 9 -4.27 14.92 -9.50
C PHE A 9 -4.50 15.38 -8.06
N SER A 10 -5.01 14.50 -7.19
CA SER A 10 -5.22 14.74 -5.76
C SER A 10 -4.29 13.93 -4.87
N GLY A 11 -3.15 13.47 -5.39
CA GLY A 11 -2.23 12.55 -4.73
C GLY A 11 -2.51 11.08 -5.05
N ALA A 12 -1.72 10.19 -4.45
CA ALA A 12 -1.85 8.75 -4.60
C ALA A 12 -1.57 8.07 -3.25
N SER A 13 -2.57 7.40 -2.68
CA SER A 13 -2.46 6.53 -1.51
C SER A 13 -2.77 5.09 -1.89
N GLY A 14 -2.36 4.13 -1.05
CA GLY A 14 -2.56 2.71 -1.31
C GLY A 14 -4.03 2.33 -1.49
N ASP A 15 -4.91 2.83 -0.64
CA ASP A 15 -6.36 2.65 -0.75
C ASP A 15 -6.95 3.24 -2.04
N MET A 16 -6.44 4.37 -2.51
CA MET A 16 -6.87 4.97 -3.79
C MET A 16 -6.41 4.14 -4.98
N ILE A 17 -5.17 3.62 -4.95
CA ILE A 17 -4.65 2.73 -5.99
C ILE A 17 -5.51 1.46 -6.04
N LEU A 18 -5.71 0.80 -4.90
CA LEU A 18 -6.58 -0.38 -4.80
C LEU A 18 -8.01 -0.10 -5.28
N GLY A 19 -8.60 1.00 -4.81
CA GLY A 19 -9.95 1.40 -5.20
C GLY A 19 -10.09 1.60 -6.70
N SER A 20 -9.10 2.24 -7.33
CA SER A 20 -9.08 2.44 -8.78
C SER A 20 -8.95 1.13 -9.56
N LEU A 21 -8.11 0.20 -9.11
CA LEU A 21 -7.91 -1.10 -9.77
C LEU A 21 -9.15 -2.01 -9.62
N LEU A 22 -9.81 -1.98 -8.47
CA LEU A 22 -11.09 -2.64 -8.25
C LEU A 22 -12.20 -2.04 -9.11
N ASP A 23 -12.15 -0.75 -9.42
CA ASP A 23 -13.11 -0.09 -10.31
C ASP A 23 -12.88 -0.47 -11.78
N LEU A 24 -11.64 -0.80 -12.15
CA LEU A 24 -11.29 -1.36 -13.46
C LEU A 24 -11.70 -2.84 -13.64
N GLY A 25 -12.30 -3.46 -12.63
CA GLY A 25 -12.88 -4.80 -12.72
C GLY A 25 -12.01 -5.93 -12.15
N VAL A 26 -10.96 -5.62 -11.38
CA VAL A 26 -10.25 -6.64 -10.61
C VAL A 26 -11.20 -7.23 -9.56
N GLU A 27 -11.21 -8.56 -9.43
CA GLU A 27 -12.06 -9.27 -8.47
C GLU A 27 -11.56 -9.05 -7.03
N GLU A 28 -12.47 -8.62 -6.15
CA GLU A 28 -12.17 -8.36 -4.72
C GLU A 28 -11.62 -9.60 -4.00
N SER A 29 -12.11 -10.79 -4.35
CA SER A 29 -11.68 -12.06 -3.75
C SER A 29 -10.20 -12.32 -3.93
N LYS A 30 -9.62 -12.03 -5.10
CA LYS A 30 -8.18 -12.24 -5.37
C LYS A 30 -7.31 -11.42 -4.43
N ILE A 31 -7.71 -10.16 -4.19
CA ILE A 31 -7.01 -9.26 -3.27
C ILE A 31 -7.23 -9.74 -1.83
N ALA A 32 -8.47 -10.02 -1.46
CA ALA A 32 -8.83 -10.46 -0.11
C ALA A 32 -8.09 -11.74 0.30
N ASP A 33 -8.01 -12.74 -0.58
CA ASP A 33 -7.30 -13.99 -0.35
C ASP A 33 -5.79 -13.76 -0.14
N ALA A 34 -5.19 -12.89 -0.95
CA ALA A 34 -3.76 -12.62 -0.88
C ALA A 34 -3.37 -11.86 0.40
N ILE A 35 -4.19 -10.91 0.86
CA ILE A 35 -3.88 -10.14 2.08
C ILE A 35 -4.29 -10.88 3.36
N ALA A 36 -5.16 -11.89 3.27
CA ALA A 36 -5.64 -12.64 4.43
C ALA A 36 -4.53 -13.36 5.19
N VAL A 37 -3.42 -13.72 4.51
CA VAL A 37 -2.23 -14.35 5.13
C VAL A 37 -1.51 -13.42 6.11
N PHE A 38 -1.79 -12.11 6.07
CA PHE A 38 -1.27 -11.11 7.00
C PHE A 38 -2.30 -10.68 8.05
N ASP A 39 -3.33 -11.50 8.28
CA ASP A 39 -4.44 -11.20 9.19
C ASP A 39 -5.23 -9.95 8.81
N LEU A 40 -5.25 -9.59 7.52
CA LEU A 40 -6.01 -8.46 7.01
C LEU A 40 -7.36 -8.91 6.42
N LYS A 41 -8.33 -8.01 6.49
CA LYS A 41 -9.64 -8.10 5.85
C LYS A 41 -9.79 -6.90 4.92
N LEU A 42 -10.17 -7.16 3.68
CA LEU A 42 -10.54 -6.15 2.70
C LEU A 42 -12.00 -5.75 2.92
N GLU A 43 -12.27 -4.45 3.02
CA GLU A 43 -13.60 -3.89 2.89
C GLU A 43 -13.63 -2.85 1.77
N VAL A 44 -14.64 -2.97 0.90
CA VAL A 44 -14.80 -2.10 -0.26
C VAL A 44 -16.19 -1.47 -0.20
N HIS A 45 -16.24 -0.14 -0.20
CA HIS A 45 -17.46 0.62 -0.09
C HIS A 45 -17.64 1.51 -1.32
N ALA A 46 -18.81 1.44 -1.95
CA ALA A 46 -19.19 2.44 -2.94
C ALA A 46 -19.49 3.76 -2.23
N VAL A 47 -18.80 4.84 -2.61
CA VAL A 47 -18.93 6.15 -1.99
C VAL A 47 -19.16 7.23 -3.03
N ASN A 48 -19.81 8.32 -2.63
CA ASN A 48 -19.85 9.56 -3.40
C ASN A 48 -19.07 10.63 -2.63
N LYS A 49 -17.90 11.03 -3.17
CA LYS A 49 -17.09 12.11 -2.60
C LYS A 49 -17.28 13.37 -3.44
N ARG A 50 -18.01 14.36 -2.88
CA ARG A 50 -18.24 15.67 -3.50
C ARG A 50 -18.80 15.59 -4.94
N GLY A 51 -19.71 14.65 -5.18
CA GLY A 51 -20.34 14.44 -6.49
C GLY A 51 -19.66 13.37 -7.36
N ILE A 52 -18.50 12.85 -6.97
CA ILE A 52 -17.76 11.85 -7.72
C ILE A 52 -17.97 10.47 -7.10
N ALA A 53 -18.46 9.51 -7.89
CA ALA A 53 -18.56 8.12 -7.49
C ALA A 53 -17.15 7.50 -7.42
N ALA A 54 -16.87 6.74 -6.36
CA ALA A 54 -15.59 6.07 -6.17
C ALA A 54 -15.75 4.81 -5.32
N LYS A 55 -14.74 3.94 -5.33
CA LYS A 55 -14.57 2.85 -4.36
C LYS A 55 -13.66 3.33 -3.24
N LYS A 56 -14.13 3.25 -1.99
CA LYS A 56 -13.33 3.43 -0.79
C LYS A 56 -12.87 2.06 -0.31
N VAL A 57 -11.57 1.88 -0.18
CA VAL A 57 -10.98 0.64 0.32
C VAL A 57 -10.54 0.86 1.76
N GLU A 58 -10.84 -0.10 2.62
CA GLU A 58 -10.36 -0.16 3.99
C GLU A 58 -9.75 -1.54 4.26
N LEU A 59 -8.56 -1.54 4.88
CA LEU A 59 -7.87 -2.74 5.30
C LEU A 59 -7.99 -2.82 6.82
N LEU A 60 -8.62 -3.90 7.31
CA LEU A 60 -8.88 -4.09 8.73
C LEU A 60 -8.08 -5.26 9.28
N CYS A 61 -7.38 -5.06 10.40
CA CYS A 61 -6.70 -6.13 11.11
C CYS A 61 -7.72 -7.04 11.82
N LYS A 62 -7.60 -8.37 11.63
CA LYS A 62 -8.48 -9.38 12.27
C LYS A 62 -8.08 -9.68 13.71
N ALA A 63 -6.83 -9.41 14.10
CA ALA A 63 -6.30 -9.72 15.42
C ALA A 63 -6.28 -8.48 16.33
N HIS A 64 -6.98 -8.61 17.46
CA HIS A 64 -7.00 -7.74 18.65
C HIS A 64 -7.69 -6.37 18.56
N GLU A 65 -8.78 -6.25 19.33
CA GLU A 65 -9.31 -5.02 19.94
C GLU A 65 -8.29 -4.38 20.92
N ASP A 66 -7.00 -4.33 20.57
CA ASP A 66 -6.02 -3.60 21.36
C ASP A 66 -6.10 -2.11 21.01
N LYS A 67 -6.62 -1.40 22.00
CA LYS A 67 -6.71 0.06 22.10
C LYS A 67 -5.37 0.70 21.75
N GLY A 68 -5.21 1.09 20.49
CA GLY A 68 -4.11 1.95 20.06
C GLY A 68 -3.77 1.75 18.59
N ARG A 69 -4.33 2.61 17.74
CA ARG A 69 -3.73 2.96 16.42
C ARG A 69 -2.36 3.67 16.58
N ALA A 70 -1.67 3.47 17.69
CA ALA A 70 -0.38 4.07 17.99
C ALA A 70 0.71 3.10 17.52
N GLY A 71 1.35 3.49 16.41
CA GLY A 71 2.48 2.87 15.73
C GLY A 71 3.24 1.80 16.53
N LYS A 72 2.96 0.53 16.23
CA LYS A 72 3.98 -0.51 16.42
C LYS A 72 5.04 -0.24 15.35
N VAL A 73 6.13 0.36 15.78
CA VAL A 73 7.34 0.54 14.99
C VAL A 73 7.73 -0.82 14.41
N GLN A 74 7.69 -0.96 13.08
CA GLN A 74 8.01 -2.20 12.39
C GLN A 74 9.32 -2.04 11.63
N LEU A 75 10.25 -2.95 11.88
CA LEU A 75 11.52 -3.00 11.14
C LEU A 75 11.25 -3.44 9.70
N TYR A 76 11.98 -2.85 8.75
CA TYR A 76 11.98 -3.28 7.35
C TYR A 76 12.24 -4.79 7.22
N THR A 77 13.19 -5.32 8.00
CA THR A 77 13.53 -6.75 8.01
C THR A 77 12.36 -7.65 8.41
N ASP A 78 11.46 -7.18 9.27
CA ASP A 78 10.28 -7.96 9.67
C ASP A 78 9.25 -8.01 8.55
N THR A 79 9.08 -6.92 7.80
CA THR A 79 8.25 -6.89 6.59
C THR A 79 8.76 -7.87 5.53
N VAL A 80 10.08 -7.87 5.28
CA VAL A 80 10.72 -8.82 4.35
C VAL A 80 10.44 -10.26 4.77
N ARG A 81 10.72 -10.61 6.03
CA ARG A 81 10.47 -11.96 6.56
C ARG A 81 9.01 -12.39 6.42
N ARG A 82 8.06 -11.50 6.72
CA ARG A 82 6.62 -11.77 6.56
C ARG A 82 6.25 -12.08 5.11
N LEU A 83 6.76 -11.30 4.15
CA LEU A 83 6.52 -11.52 2.73
C LEU A 83 7.10 -12.87 2.28
N GLU A 84 8.34 -13.18 2.63
CA GLU A 84 9.00 -14.44 2.26
C GLU A 84 8.30 -15.67 2.87
N GLN A 85 7.74 -15.54 4.06
CA GLN A 85 7.05 -16.62 4.78
C GLN A 85 5.55 -16.69 4.49
N SER A 86 5.01 -15.77 3.68
CA SER A 86 3.57 -15.62 3.44
C SER A 86 2.92 -16.78 2.66
N GLY A 87 3.71 -17.59 1.96
CA GLY A 87 3.20 -18.63 1.05
C GLY A 87 2.54 -18.10 -0.23
N LEU A 88 2.63 -16.79 -0.49
CA LEU A 88 2.15 -16.18 -1.73
C LEU A 88 2.98 -16.64 -2.95
N ARG A 89 2.42 -16.45 -4.15
CA ARG A 89 3.16 -16.70 -5.39
C ARG A 89 4.46 -15.88 -5.40
N ASN A 90 5.56 -16.49 -5.82
CA ASN A 90 6.87 -15.85 -5.84
C ASN A 90 6.86 -14.49 -6.58
N GLU A 91 6.13 -14.38 -7.69
CA GLU A 91 5.98 -13.13 -8.43
C GLU A 91 5.39 -11.99 -7.57
N ILE A 92 4.37 -12.28 -6.74
CA ILE A 92 3.78 -11.30 -5.81
C ILE A 92 4.81 -10.88 -4.77
N ILE A 93 5.56 -11.85 -4.21
CA ILE A 93 6.59 -11.63 -3.20
C ILE A 93 7.70 -10.72 -3.76
N GLN A 94 8.25 -11.07 -4.93
CA GLN A 94 9.35 -10.31 -5.54
C GLN A 94 8.95 -8.86 -5.87
N HIS A 95 7.77 -8.64 -6.45
CA HIS A 95 7.30 -7.29 -6.72
C HIS A 95 7.04 -6.49 -5.43
N SER A 96 6.46 -7.13 -4.41
CA SER A 96 6.21 -6.47 -3.12
C SER A 96 7.52 -6.10 -2.42
N LEU A 97 8.50 -7.00 -2.40
CA LEU A 97 9.83 -6.75 -1.85
C LEU A 97 10.53 -5.59 -2.57
N SER A 98 10.48 -5.54 -3.91
CA SER A 98 11.07 -4.44 -4.67
C SER A 98 10.45 -3.08 -4.34
N ILE A 99 9.14 -3.04 -4.05
CA ILE A 99 8.47 -1.80 -3.62
C ILE A 99 8.94 -1.40 -2.21
N PHE A 100 8.94 -2.34 -1.27
CA PHE A 100 9.39 -2.07 0.10
C PHE A 100 10.86 -1.69 0.19
N ASP A 101 11.72 -2.25 -0.66
CA ASP A 101 13.14 -1.90 -0.72
C ASP A 101 13.34 -0.43 -1.12
N ARG A 102 12.57 0.05 -2.12
CA ARG A 102 12.59 1.47 -2.52
C ARG A 102 12.07 2.40 -1.43
N ILE A 103 11.05 1.98 -0.69
CA ILE A 103 10.54 2.73 0.47
C ILE A 103 11.62 2.77 1.56
N ALA A 104 12.25 1.64 1.86
CA ALA A 104 13.29 1.54 2.88
C ALA A 104 14.53 2.39 2.53
N ASP A 105 14.94 2.43 1.25
CA ASP A 105 16.04 3.30 0.79
C ASP A 105 15.71 4.80 1.02
N ALA A 106 14.46 5.20 0.79
CA ALA A 106 14.00 6.57 1.01
C ALA A 106 13.99 6.92 2.51
N GLU A 107 13.43 6.04 3.35
CA GLU A 107 13.38 6.18 4.81
C GLU A 107 14.79 6.22 5.41
N ALA A 108 15.69 5.34 4.98
CA ALA A 108 17.11 5.33 5.37
C ALA A 108 17.78 6.68 5.08
N THR A 109 17.51 7.25 3.90
CA THR A 109 18.06 8.54 3.48
C THR A 109 17.56 9.68 4.36
N VAL A 110 16.25 9.73 4.63
CA VAL A 110 15.62 10.80 5.44
C VAL A 110 16.05 10.70 6.91
N HIS A 111 16.20 9.48 7.43
CA HIS A 111 16.54 9.25 8.84
C HIS A 111 18.04 9.12 9.10
N GLY A 112 18.88 9.01 8.07
CA GLY A 112 20.33 8.87 8.21
C GLY A 112 20.74 7.57 8.90
N VAL A 113 20.01 6.48 8.66
CA VAL A 113 20.26 5.15 9.23
C VAL A 113 20.56 4.14 8.13
N GLU A 114 21.27 3.06 8.47
CA GLU A 114 21.44 1.92 7.56
C GLU A 114 20.08 1.26 7.27
N LYS A 115 19.90 0.76 6.04
CA LYS A 115 18.63 0.20 5.57
C LYS A 115 18.11 -0.92 6.47
N GLU A 116 19.00 -1.77 6.97
CA GLU A 116 18.66 -2.90 7.84
C GLU A 116 18.09 -2.46 9.20
N HIS A 117 18.35 -1.20 9.60
CA HIS A 117 17.83 -0.59 10.82
C HIS A 117 16.64 0.34 10.56
N VAL A 118 16.15 0.43 9.32
CA VAL A 118 14.97 1.23 9.00
C VAL A 118 13.76 0.70 9.74
N THR A 119 13.15 1.59 10.48
CA THR A 119 11.86 1.40 11.13
C THR A 119 10.83 2.29 10.46
N PHE A 120 9.73 1.68 10.05
CA PHE A 120 8.62 2.42 9.46
C PHE A 120 7.83 3.11 10.57
N HIS A 121 8.10 4.41 10.76
CA HIS A 121 7.47 5.23 11.81
C HIS A 121 6.16 5.87 11.35
N GLU A 122 6.09 6.25 10.08
CA GLU A 122 4.95 6.98 9.50
C GLU A 122 4.02 6.10 8.66
N LEU A 123 4.49 4.92 8.27
CA LEU A 123 3.69 3.93 7.55
C LEU A 123 2.94 3.05 8.57
N GLY A 124 1.62 2.98 8.44
CA GLY A 124 0.81 1.99 9.14
C GLY A 124 1.24 0.60 8.65
N ALA A 125 2.15 -0.06 9.36
CA ALA A 125 2.95 -1.15 8.80
C ALA A 125 2.14 -2.33 8.23
N LEU A 126 0.97 -2.60 8.81
CA LEU A 126 0.04 -3.62 8.28
C LEU A 126 -0.81 -3.09 7.12
N ASP A 127 -1.29 -1.85 7.20
CA ASP A 127 -2.09 -1.22 6.13
C ASP A 127 -1.25 -1.08 4.86
N THR A 128 -0.02 -0.56 4.98
CA THR A 128 0.92 -0.45 3.86
C THR A 128 1.28 -1.81 3.26
N LEU A 129 1.41 -2.86 4.08
CA LEU A 129 1.63 -4.22 3.59
C LEU A 129 0.46 -4.71 2.75
N GLY A 130 -0.77 -4.55 3.23
CA GLY A 130 -1.95 -4.93 2.47
C GLY A 130 -2.15 -4.08 1.21
N ASP A 131 -1.85 -2.78 1.26
CA ASP A 131 -1.92 -1.88 0.11
C ASP A 131 -0.96 -2.32 -1.01
N VAL A 132 0.30 -2.58 -0.66
CA VAL A 132 1.34 -3.01 -1.61
C VAL A 132 1.00 -4.38 -2.19
N VAL A 133 0.74 -5.38 -1.33
CA VAL A 133 0.44 -6.75 -1.78
C VAL A 133 -0.83 -6.76 -2.63
N GLY A 134 -1.89 -6.10 -2.17
CA GLY A 134 -3.15 -6.03 -2.89
C GLY A 134 -3.01 -5.34 -4.24
N SER A 135 -2.25 -4.24 -4.32
CA SER A 135 -2.00 -3.52 -5.57
C SER A 135 -1.20 -4.37 -6.55
N VAL A 136 -0.18 -5.09 -6.07
CA VAL A 136 0.61 -6.03 -6.89
C VAL A 136 -0.30 -7.12 -7.45
N VAL A 137 -1.14 -7.73 -6.63
CA VAL A 137 -2.10 -8.76 -7.06
C VAL A 137 -3.03 -8.23 -8.14
N ALA A 138 -3.58 -7.03 -7.93
CA ALA A 138 -4.49 -6.39 -8.86
C ALA A 138 -3.82 -6.06 -10.21
N LEU A 139 -2.58 -5.56 -10.18
CA LEU A 139 -1.80 -5.28 -11.40
C LEU A 139 -1.45 -6.56 -12.17
N LEU A 140 -1.06 -7.63 -11.46
CA LEU A 140 -0.78 -8.93 -12.05
C LEU A 140 -2.02 -9.61 -12.64
N ASP A 141 -3.21 -9.31 -12.11
CA ASP A 141 -4.47 -9.80 -12.69
C ASP A 141 -4.82 -9.04 -13.98
N LEU A 142 -4.76 -7.71 -13.92
CA LEU A 142 -5.10 -6.81 -15.02
C LEU A 142 -4.15 -6.97 -16.22
N ARG A 143 -2.89 -7.30 -15.96
CA ARG A 143 -1.82 -7.51 -16.95
C ARG A 143 -1.75 -6.37 -17.98
N PRO A 144 -1.51 -5.11 -17.54
CA PRO A 144 -1.24 -4.02 -18.47
C PRO A 144 0.10 -4.28 -19.18
N ASP A 145 0.18 -3.90 -20.45
CA ASP A 145 1.44 -3.95 -21.22
C ASP A 145 2.35 -2.76 -20.85
N ILE A 146 1.76 -1.65 -20.41
CA ILE A 146 2.45 -0.45 -19.97
C ILE A 146 1.68 0.27 -18.85
N ILE A 147 2.41 0.80 -17.88
CA ILE A 147 1.87 1.65 -16.81
C ILE A 147 2.44 3.06 -17.00
N LEU A 148 1.58 4.06 -17.08
CA LEU A 148 1.91 5.46 -17.23
C LEU A 148 1.34 6.25 -16.06
N SER A 149 1.99 7.35 -15.69
CA SER A 149 1.46 8.30 -14.71
C SER A 149 1.70 9.72 -15.19
N THR A 150 0.70 10.59 -15.01
CA THR A 150 0.94 12.04 -15.02
C THR A 150 1.72 12.45 -13.76
N PRO A 151 2.29 13.67 -13.69
CA PRO A 151 3.00 14.12 -12.49
C PRO A 151 2.16 13.99 -11.22
N ILE A 152 2.77 13.50 -10.15
CA ILE A 152 2.11 13.35 -8.85
C ILE A 152 1.94 14.72 -8.21
N SER A 153 0.69 15.05 -7.82
CA SER A 153 0.42 16.20 -6.98
C SER A 153 0.94 15.93 -5.56
N VAL A 154 2.13 16.42 -5.26
CA VAL A 154 2.76 16.33 -3.92
C VAL A 154 2.22 17.38 -2.93
N GLY A 155 1.35 18.29 -3.39
CA GLY A 155 0.83 19.38 -2.59
C GLY A 155 1.89 20.43 -2.23
N SER A 156 1.51 21.35 -1.35
CA SER A 156 2.37 22.35 -0.72
C SER A 156 1.76 22.75 0.61
N GLY A 157 2.56 22.95 1.65
CA GLY A 157 2.07 23.30 2.99
C GLY A 157 2.90 22.62 4.06
N PHE A 158 2.43 22.70 5.31
CA PHE A 158 3.06 22.05 6.45
C PHE A 158 2.14 20.97 7.02
N VAL A 159 2.70 19.80 7.35
CA VAL A 159 2.04 18.67 8.00
C VAL A 159 2.73 18.38 9.33
N GLU A 160 1.94 18.15 10.38
CA GLU A 160 2.46 17.67 11.65
C GLU A 160 2.65 16.14 11.56
N ALA A 161 3.90 15.70 11.58
CA ALA A 161 4.32 14.31 11.51
C ALA A 161 5.02 13.87 12.81
N ALA A 162 5.37 12.58 12.90
CA ALA A 162 6.15 12.05 14.04
C ALA A 162 7.50 12.78 14.21
N HIS A 163 8.00 13.38 13.13
CA HIS A 163 9.24 14.14 13.08
C HIS A 163 9.04 15.67 13.18
N GLY A 164 7.86 16.14 13.59
CA GLY A 164 7.55 17.57 13.73
C GLY A 164 6.79 18.15 12.52
N LEU A 165 6.84 19.48 12.37
CA LEU A 165 6.12 20.20 11.32
C LEU A 165 7.00 20.35 10.07
N HIS A 166 6.57 19.77 8.93
CA HIS A 166 7.29 19.79 7.64
C HIS A 166 6.42 20.26 6.50
#